data_AF-A0A8D8IG14-F1
#
_entry.id   AF-A0A8D8IG14-F1
#
_cell.length_a   1.000
_cell.length_b   1.000
_cell.length_c   1.000
_cell.angle_alpha   90.00
_cell.angle_beta   90.00
_cell.angle_gamma   90.00
#
_symmetry.space_group_name_H-M   'P 1'
#
loop_
_entity.id
_entity.type
_entity.pdbx_description
1 polymer ?
#
loop_
_entity_poly.entity_id
_entity_poly.type
_entity_poly.pdbx_seq_one_letter_code
_entity_poly.pdbx_strand_id
1 'polypeptide(L)'
;GFNLIHSVEVMDNFAEFGVVFLLFIIGLELTFERLIAMRRHVFGFGSLQVIVTMIAIWCIALAFGVNTNMAAVIGGGLALSSTAIVLQVLQEKGSQASQVGRLSIA
;
A
#
# COMPACT_ATOMS: atom_id res chain seq x y z
N GLY A 1 5.21 25.75 -25.01
CA GLY A 1 6.61 25.38 -24.75
C GLY A 1 7.00 25.86 -23.39
N PHE A 2 7.25 24.95 -22.45
CA PHE A 2 8.26 25.08 -21.40
C PHE A 2 8.50 23.67 -20.84
N ASN A 3 9.45 22.99 -21.46
CA ASN A 3 9.97 21.67 -21.11
C ASN A 3 10.94 21.84 -19.90
N LEU A 4 10.41 22.21 -18.73
CA LEU A 4 11.20 22.56 -17.53
C LEU A 4 11.45 21.39 -16.57
N ILE A 5 11.19 20.16 -16.98
CA ILE A 5 11.38 18.97 -16.13
C ILE A 5 12.32 18.02 -16.87
N HIS A 6 13.61 18.38 -16.89
CA HIS A 6 14.68 17.52 -17.40
C HIS A 6 15.44 16.81 -16.27
N SER A 7 14.83 16.71 -15.09
CA SER A 7 15.41 16.10 -13.88
C SER A 7 14.55 14.93 -13.38
N VAL A 8 13.93 14.17 -14.28
CA VAL A 8 13.11 13.00 -13.90
C VAL A 8 13.97 11.96 -13.20
N GLU A 9 15.21 11.77 -13.64
CA GLU A 9 16.12 10.75 -13.09
C GLU A 9 16.61 11.09 -11.67
N VAL A 10 16.89 12.36 -11.37
CA VAL A 10 17.29 12.77 -10.01
C VAL A 10 16.09 12.74 -9.06
N MET A 11 14.89 13.07 -9.54
CA MET A 11 13.66 13.00 -8.75
C MET A 11 13.27 11.55 -8.41
N ASP A 12 13.45 10.62 -9.36
CA ASP A 12 13.09 9.20 -9.18
C ASP A 12 13.96 8.53 -8.10
N ASN A 13 15.28 8.74 -8.18
CA ASN A 13 16.21 8.25 -7.15
C ASN A 13 15.88 8.83 -5.76
N PHE A 14 15.55 10.13 -5.67
CA PHE A 14 15.18 10.76 -4.39
C PHE A 14 13.85 10.23 -3.83
N ALA A 15 12.88 9.94 -4.70
CA ALA A 15 11.61 9.34 -4.31
C ALA A 15 11.80 7.90 -3.79
N GLU A 16 12.66 7.11 -4.43
CA GLU A 16 13.00 5.76 -3.98
C GLU A 16 13.59 5.77 -2.56
N PHE A 17 14.54 6.66 -2.29
CA PHE A 17 15.07 6.86 -0.93
C PHE A 17 13.97 7.25 0.06
N GLY A 18 13.04 8.14 -0.32
CA GLY A 18 11.90 8.52 0.50
C GLY A 18 11.01 7.33 0.89
N VAL A 19 10.72 6.43 -0.05
CA VAL A 19 9.94 5.21 0.21
C VAL A 19 10.69 4.27 1.15
N VAL A 20 12.02 4.11 0.99
CA VAL A 20 12.84 3.29 1.90
C VAL A 20 12.80 3.83 3.33
N PHE A 21 12.94 5.14 3.52
CA PHE A 21 12.84 5.74 4.86
C PHE A 21 11.44 5.59 5.46
N LEU A 22 10.38 5.76 4.64
CA LEU A 22 9.00 5.55 5.09
C LEU A 22 8.78 4.11 5.55
N LEU A 23 9.19 3.12 4.75
CA LEU A 23 9.09 1.70 5.11
C LEU A 23 9.92 1.34 6.35
N PHE A 24 11.07 2.00 6.53
CA PHE A 24 11.89 1.83 7.72
C PHE A 24 11.20 2.35 8.98
N ILE A 25 10.61 3.55 8.93
CA ILE A 25 9.85 4.14 10.04
C ILE A 25 8.61 3.27 10.37
N ILE A 26 7.86 2.83 9.36
CA ILE A 26 6.74 1.89 9.53
C ILE A 26 7.22 0.61 10.25
N GLY A 27 8.41 0.11 9.90
CA GLY A 27 9.04 -1.02 10.56
C GLY A 27 9.39 -0.77 12.03
N LEU A 28 9.88 0.43 12.38
CA LEU A 28 10.18 0.81 13.77
C LEU A 28 8.92 1.02 14.62
N GLU A 29 7.83 1.49 14.02
CA GLU A 29 6.56 1.73 14.71
C GLU A 29 5.76 0.43 14.95
N LEU A 30 5.99 -0.59 14.11
CA LEU A 30 5.39 -1.92 14.26
C LEU A 30 6.17 -2.76 15.26
N THR A 31 5.66 -2.84 16.49
CA THR A 31 6.15 -3.83 17.47
C THR A 31 5.68 -5.24 17.11
N PHE A 32 6.47 -6.25 17.45
CA PHE A 32 6.14 -7.66 17.20
C PHE A 32 4.79 -8.07 17.82
N GLU A 33 4.46 -7.57 19.02
CA GLU A 33 3.15 -7.77 19.65
C GLU A 33 2.00 -7.19 18.83
N ARG A 34 2.14 -5.96 18.29
CA ARG A 34 1.12 -5.36 17.41
C ARG A 34 0.91 -6.19 16.16
N LEU A 35 1.99 -6.70 15.55
CA LEU A 35 1.92 -7.56 14.38
C LEU A 35 1.14 -8.85 14.68
N ILE A 36 1.40 -9.49 15.82
CA ILE A 36 0.69 -10.70 16.27
C ILE A 36 -0.78 -10.43 16.58
N ALA A 37 -1.11 -9.30 17.21
CA ALA A 37 -2.49 -8.91 17.49
C ALA A 37 -3.29 -8.69 16.20
N MET A 38 -2.63 -8.13 15.17
CA MET A 38 -3.26 -7.85 13.87
C MET A 38 -3.20 -9.06 12.91
N ARG A 39 -2.39 -10.08 13.17
CA ARG A 39 -2.14 -11.20 12.24
C ARG A 39 -3.41 -11.87 11.73
N ARG A 40 -4.40 -12.09 12.60
CA ARG A 40 -5.64 -12.79 12.21
C ARG A 40 -6.51 -11.95 11.28
N HIS A 41 -6.47 -10.62 11.44
CA HIS A 41 -7.19 -9.70 10.57
C HIS A 41 -6.45 -9.51 9.24
N VAL A 42 -5.13 -9.33 9.28
CA VAL A 42 -4.30 -9.14 8.09
C VAL A 42 -4.21 -10.41 7.23
N PHE A 43 -3.87 -11.56 7.83
CA PHE A 43 -3.75 -12.83 7.12
C PHE A 43 -5.10 -13.54 6.88
N GLY A 44 -6.14 -13.20 7.63
CA GLY A 44 -7.48 -13.74 7.40
C GLY A 44 -8.23 -12.90 6.37
N PHE A 45 -8.71 -11.73 6.80
CA PHE A 45 -9.53 -10.85 5.96
C PHE A 45 -8.73 -10.17 4.85
N GLY A 46 -7.51 -9.69 5.13
CA GLY A 46 -6.67 -9.03 4.13
C GLY A 46 -6.29 -9.98 2.99
N SER A 47 -5.81 -11.18 3.30
CA SER A 47 -5.48 -12.18 2.28
C SER A 47 -6.69 -12.62 1.46
N LEU A 48 -7.84 -12.82 2.11
CA LEU A 48 -9.07 -13.18 1.41
C LEU A 48 -9.55 -12.05 0.47
N GLN A 49 -9.47 -10.80 0.92
CA GLN A 49 -9.80 -9.65 0.10
C GLN A 49 -8.87 -9.53 -1.12
N VAL A 50 -7.57 -9.71 -0.95
CA VAL A 50 -6.57 -9.68 -2.04
C VAL A 50 -6.83 -10.80 -3.06
N ILE A 51 -7.15 -12.01 -2.61
CA ILE A 51 -7.47 -13.13 -3.52
C ILE A 51 -8.74 -12.82 -4.32
N VAL A 52 -9.79 -12.31 -3.67
CA VAL A 52 -11.05 -11.98 -4.34
C VAL A 52 -10.86 -10.86 -5.37
N THR A 53 -10.12 -9.80 -5.04
CA THR A 53 -9.84 -8.73 -6.01
C THR A 53 -8.92 -9.19 -7.14
N MET A 54 -7.90 -10.00 -6.85
CA MET A 54 -7.04 -10.59 -7.87
C MET A 54 -7.84 -11.44 -8.86
N ILE A 55 -8.74 -12.31 -8.38
CA ILE A 55 -9.60 -13.14 -9.23
C ILE A 55 -10.57 -12.27 -10.04
N ALA A 56 -11.20 -11.28 -9.42
CA ALA A 56 -12.13 -10.39 -10.12
C ALA A 56 -11.45 -9.66 -11.28
N ILE A 57 -10.27 -9.07 -11.04
CA ILE A 57 -9.49 -8.38 -12.07
C ILE A 57 -8.98 -9.37 -13.13
N TRP A 58 -8.54 -10.56 -12.71
CA TRP A 58 -8.11 -11.63 -13.61
C TRP A 58 -9.21 -12.05 -14.57
N CYS A 59 -10.43 -12.30 -14.06
CA CYS A 59 -11.59 -12.63 -14.90
C CYS A 59 -11.96 -11.51 -15.87
N ILE A 60 -11.87 -10.24 -15.42
CA ILE A 60 -12.09 -9.09 -16.30
C ILE A 60 -11.03 -9.07 -17.41
N ALA A 61 -9.75 -9.20 -17.08
CA ALA A 61 -8.67 -9.20 -18.06
C ALA A 61 -8.78 -10.34 -19.09
N LEU A 62 -9.21 -11.54 -18.66
CA LEU A 62 -9.53 -12.64 -19.57
C LEU A 62 -10.67 -12.31 -20.53
N ALA A 63 -11.71 -11.59 -20.06
CA ALA A 63 -12.82 -11.14 -20.92
C ALA A 63 -12.37 -10.13 -22.00
N PHE A 64 -11.28 -9.40 -21.77
CA PHE A 64 -10.63 -8.53 -22.75
C PHE A 64 -9.66 -9.27 -23.69
N GLY A 65 -9.55 -10.61 -23.59
CA GLY A 65 -8.68 -11.42 -24.45
C GLY A 65 -7.21 -11.39 -24.07
N VAL A 66 -6.88 -10.93 -22.87
CA VAL A 66 -5.50 -10.91 -22.36
C VAL A 66 -5.04 -12.34 -22.07
N ASN A 67 -3.79 -12.66 -22.40
CA ASN A 67 -3.18 -13.96 -22.08
C ASN A 67 -3.28 -14.26 -20.57
N THR A 68 -3.62 -15.49 -20.21
CA THR A 68 -3.79 -15.92 -18.80
C THR A 68 -2.63 -15.52 -17.89
N ASN A 69 -1.39 -15.58 -18.39
CA ASN A 69 -0.20 -15.23 -17.62
C ASN A 69 -0.13 -13.72 -17.36
N MET A 70 -0.44 -12.89 -18.37
CA MET A 70 -0.50 -11.43 -18.21
C MET A 70 -1.67 -11.01 -17.32
N ALA A 71 -2.83 -11.63 -17.48
CA ALA A 71 -4.00 -11.36 -16.65
C ALA A 71 -3.69 -11.63 -15.16
N ALA A 72 -2.92 -12.68 -14.85
CA ALA A 72 -2.54 -13.02 -13.47
C ALA A 72 -1.59 -11.96 -12.88
N VAL A 73 -0.62 -11.49 -13.65
CA VAL A 73 0.31 -10.42 -13.23
C VAL A 73 -0.43 -9.11 -13.00
N ILE A 74 -1.35 -8.74 -13.90
CA ILE A 74 -2.19 -7.53 -13.77
C ILE A 74 -3.09 -7.63 -12.54
N GLY A 75 -3.79 -8.77 -12.38
CA GLY A 75 -4.64 -9.03 -11.23
C GLY A 75 -3.88 -8.93 -9.92
N GLY A 76 -2.68 -9.50 -9.84
CA GLY A 76 -1.84 -9.43 -8.65
C GLY A 76 -1.30 -8.03 -8.35
N GLY A 77 -0.76 -7.35 -9.36
CA GLY A 77 -0.21 -6.00 -9.19
C GLY A 77 -1.27 -4.99 -8.75
N LEU A 78 -2.44 -5.03 -9.38
CA LEU A 78 -3.55 -4.13 -9.03
C LEU A 78 -4.20 -4.48 -7.68
N ALA A 79 -4.29 -5.76 -7.32
CA ALA A 79 -4.84 -6.17 -6.03
C ALA A 79 -3.97 -5.71 -4.83
N LEU A 80 -2.64 -5.68 -4.97
CA LEU A 80 -1.71 -5.27 -3.90
C LEU A 80 -1.62 -3.75 -3.72
N SER A 81 -1.73 -2.97 -4.80
CA SER A 81 -1.56 -1.51 -4.78
C SER A 81 -2.55 -0.79 -3.84
N SER A 82 -3.80 -1.25 -3.78
CA SER A 82 -4.85 -0.61 -2.96
C SER A 82 -4.69 -0.88 -1.45
N THR A 83 -4.08 -1.99 -1.05
CA THR A 83 -3.97 -2.39 0.37
C THR A 83 -2.81 -1.69 1.09
N ALA A 84 -1.67 -1.50 0.42
CA ALA A 84 -0.51 -0.80 0.99
C ALA A 84 -0.84 0.68 1.27
N ILE A 85 -1.51 1.35 0.32
CA ILE A 85 -1.90 2.76 0.42
C ILE A 85 -2.94 2.96 1.53
N VAL A 86 -3.95 2.09 1.62
CA VAL A 86 -5.00 2.21 2.66
C VAL A 86 -4.45 2.04 4.07
N LEU A 87 -3.51 1.11 4.29
CA LEU A 87 -2.85 0.94 5.58
C LEU A 87 -2.00 2.17 5.95
N GLN A 88 -1.26 2.73 5.00
CA GLN A 88 -0.51 3.97 5.21
C GLN A 88 -1.43 5.15 5.54
N VAL A 89 -2.54 5.32 4.81
CA VAL A 89 -3.54 6.37 5.06
C VAL A 89 -4.24 6.17 6.42
N LEU A 90 -4.54 4.93 6.80
CA LEU A 90 -5.10 4.62 8.12
C LEU A 90 -4.09 4.88 9.25
N GLN A 91 -2.79 4.65 9.02
CA GLN A 91 -1.74 5.00 9.97
C GLN A 91 -1.54 6.52 10.08
N GLU A 92 -1.57 7.26 8.96
CA GLU A 92 -1.58 8.72 8.96
C GLU A 92 -2.79 9.28 9.72
N LYS A 93 -3.99 8.74 9.47
CA LYS A 93 -5.21 9.14 10.20
C LYS A 93 -5.23 8.66 11.66
N GLY A 94 -4.64 7.51 11.98
CA GLY A 94 -4.50 6.99 13.34
C GLY A 94 -3.47 7.77 14.16
N SER A 95 -2.40 8.25 13.53
CA SER A 95 -1.45 9.21 14.10
C SER A 95 -2.13 10.53 14.46
N GLN A 96 -3.01 11.03 13.58
CA GLN A 96 -3.83 12.23 13.84
C GLN A 96 -4.77 12.04 15.04
N ALA A 97 -5.36 10.85 15.22
CA ALA A 97 -6.19 10.55 16.39
C ALA A 97 -5.38 10.54 17.71
N SER A 98 -4.12 10.08 17.70
CA SER A 98 -3.24 10.13 18.87
C SER A 98 -2.78 11.55 19.22
N GLN A 99 -2.60 12.41 18.21
CA GLN A 99 -2.09 13.76 18.39
C GLN A 99 -3.18 14.75 18.83
N VAL A 100 -4.40 14.62 18.33
CA VAL A 100 -5.55 15.46 18.72
C VAL A 100 -6.04 15.17 20.14
N GLY A 101 -5.88 13.93 20.64
CA GLY A 101 -6.23 13.58 22.03
C GLY A 101 -5.29 14.15 23.10
N ARG A 102 -4.04 14.45 22.77
CA ARG A 102 -3.06 15.00 23.74
C ARG A 102 -3.14 16.52 23.92
N LEU A 103 -3.78 17.24 23.01
CA LEU A 103 -3.93 18.70 23.09
C LEU A 103 -5.24 19.14 23.78
N SER A 104 -6.17 18.23 24.07
CA SER A 104 -7.43 18.53 24.79
C SER A 104 -7.36 18.32 26.32
N ILE A 105 -6.17 18.04 26.87
CA ILE A 105 -5.96 17.87 28.33
C ILE A 105 -4.94 18.85 28.93
N ALA A 106 -4.79 20.04 28.34
CA ALA A 106 -4.03 21.15 28.93
C ALA A 106 -4.92 22.37 29.11
#